data_AF-A0A957KCG0-F1
#
_entry.id   AF-A0A957KCG0-F1
#
_cell.length_a   1.000
_cell.length_b   1.000
_cell.length_c   1.000
_cell.angle_alpha   90.00
_cell.angle_beta   90.00
_cell.angle_gamma   90.00
#
_symmetry.space_group_name_H-M   'P 1'
#
loop_
_entity.id
_entity.type
_entity.pdbx_description
1 polymer ?
#
loop_
_entity_poly.entity_id
_entity_poly.type
_entity_poly.pdbx_seq_one_letter_code
_entity_poly.pdbx_strand_id
1 'polypeptide(L)'
;MSASVEKQEEIAGGRWLPASGLALLLLVAAWLRLGWVGISSFSFDEARVSDMALQMARDGEFAALGMQSSAGVPNFPAAVWLYAIPFALTTNPQLAIWLTGLVNVAGVAVLWWLARRLWGELPALVAGGLMAVSPFLVFYSRSVWSQNWLAPLAVFWAATAYLGVTAAPGRRRFFWLAAHIFLA
;
A
#
# COMPACT_ATOMS: atom_id res chain seq x y z
N MET A 1 6.69 -31.72 -36.45
CA MET A 1 7.01 -30.31 -36.16
C MET A 1 5.74 -29.56 -35.71
N SER A 2 4.93 -30.11 -34.78
CA SER A 2 3.68 -29.48 -34.33
C SER A 2 3.53 -29.47 -32.81
N ALA A 3 3.83 -30.56 -32.11
CA ALA A 3 3.68 -30.64 -30.65
C ALA A 3 4.63 -29.73 -29.84
N SER A 4 5.81 -29.36 -30.38
CA SER A 4 6.74 -28.46 -29.70
C SER A 4 6.35 -26.99 -29.84
N VAL A 5 5.68 -26.61 -30.93
CA VAL A 5 5.22 -25.24 -31.19
C VAL A 5 3.96 -24.95 -30.39
N GLU A 6 3.01 -25.88 -30.36
CA GLU A 6 1.76 -25.76 -29.61
C GLU A 6 2.01 -25.62 -28.09
N LYS A 7 2.96 -26.39 -27.56
CA LYS A 7 3.40 -26.28 -26.15
C LYS A 7 4.13 -24.96 -25.86
N GLN A 8 4.86 -24.40 -26.84
CA GLN A 8 5.53 -23.10 -26.70
C GLN A 8 4.51 -21.94 -26.74
N GLU A 9 3.48 -22.03 -27.57
CA GLU A 9 2.39 -21.04 -27.65
C GLU A 9 1.50 -21.07 -26.41
N GLU A 10 1.21 -22.25 -25.84
CA GLU A 10 0.46 -22.39 -24.59
C GLU A 10 1.25 -21.84 -23.38
N ILE A 11 2.57 -22.09 -23.32
CA ILE A 11 3.48 -21.53 -22.30
C ILE A 11 3.66 -20.01 -22.47
N ALA A 12 3.65 -19.51 -23.71
CA ALA A 12 3.71 -18.09 -23.99
C ALA A 12 2.38 -17.41 -23.58
N GLY A 13 1.23 -17.88 -24.09
CA GLY A 13 -0.09 -17.33 -23.80
C GLY A 13 -0.45 -17.30 -22.31
N GLY A 14 -0.10 -18.36 -21.57
CA GLY A 14 -0.33 -18.44 -20.11
C GLY A 14 0.54 -17.53 -19.25
N ARG A 15 1.65 -16.99 -19.79
CA ARG A 15 2.51 -16.03 -19.05
C ARG A 15 2.07 -14.58 -19.21
N TRP A 16 1.43 -14.23 -20.33
CA TRP A 16 1.01 -12.85 -20.62
C TRP A 16 -0.31 -12.47 -19.94
N LEU A 17 -1.28 -13.38 -19.87
CA LEU A 17 -2.58 -13.19 -19.20
C LEU A 17 -2.46 -12.68 -17.74
N PRO A 18 -1.60 -13.26 -16.90
CA PRO A 18 -1.46 -12.78 -15.52
C PRO A 18 -0.77 -11.42 -15.44
N ALA A 19 0.19 -11.15 -16.33
CA ALA A 19 0.91 -9.89 -16.36
C ALA A 19 0.00 -8.75 -16.85
N SER A 20 -0.82 -8.99 -17.87
CA SER A 20 -1.80 -8.03 -18.36
C SER A 20 -2.93 -7.79 -17.36
N GLY A 21 -3.39 -8.84 -16.67
CA GLY A 21 -4.36 -8.72 -15.58
C GLY A 21 -3.85 -7.84 -14.44
N LEU A 22 -2.63 -8.10 -13.94
CA LEU A 22 -2.01 -7.23 -12.94
C LEU A 22 -1.84 -5.79 -13.46
N ALA A 23 -1.34 -5.62 -14.68
CA ALA A 23 -1.15 -4.29 -15.27
C ALA A 23 -2.46 -3.51 -15.31
N LEU A 24 -3.57 -4.14 -15.73
CA LEU A 24 -4.89 -3.51 -15.72
C LEU A 24 -5.32 -3.12 -14.30
N LEU A 25 -5.16 -4.01 -13.32
CA LEU A 25 -5.47 -3.72 -11.92
C LEU A 25 -4.69 -2.51 -11.40
N LEU A 26 -3.39 -2.43 -11.70
CA LEU A 26 -2.54 -1.32 -11.26
C LEU A 26 -2.87 -0.03 -11.98
N LEU A 27 -3.18 -0.07 -13.28
CA LEU A 27 -3.61 1.10 -14.04
C LEU A 27 -4.93 1.65 -13.50
N VAL A 28 -5.92 0.79 -13.25
CA VAL A 28 -7.20 1.18 -12.66
C VAL A 28 -7.00 1.72 -11.25
N ALA A 29 -6.21 1.04 -10.41
CA ALA A 29 -5.94 1.49 -9.05
C ALA A 29 -5.21 2.83 -9.02
N ALA A 30 -4.21 3.02 -9.89
CA ALA A 30 -3.46 4.27 -10.00
C ALA A 30 -4.34 5.41 -10.51
N TRP A 31 -5.11 5.17 -11.58
CA TRP A 31 -6.08 6.14 -12.07
C TRP A 31 -7.03 6.58 -10.96
N LEU A 32 -7.59 5.61 -10.22
CA LEU A 32 -8.60 5.90 -9.22
C LEU A 32 -8.08 6.67 -7.99
N ARG A 33 -6.80 6.46 -7.63
CA ARG A 33 -6.21 6.95 -6.38
C ARG A 33 -5.27 8.14 -6.56
N LEU A 34 -4.69 8.28 -7.75
CA LEU A 34 -3.67 9.29 -8.05
C LEU A 34 -4.19 10.38 -9.00
N GLY A 35 -5.25 10.11 -9.77
CA GLY A 35 -5.73 11.04 -10.80
C GLY A 35 -6.37 12.33 -10.28
N TRP A 36 -6.88 12.35 -9.04
CA TRP A 36 -7.71 13.45 -8.53
C TRP A 36 -7.31 13.89 -7.12
N VAL A 37 -6.01 13.99 -6.86
CA VAL A 37 -5.49 14.38 -5.54
C VAL A 37 -5.91 15.78 -5.08
N GLY A 38 -6.28 16.67 -6.00
CA GLY A 38 -6.77 18.02 -5.69
C GLY A 38 -8.22 18.05 -5.21
N ILE A 39 -8.91 16.92 -5.24
CA ILE A 39 -10.31 16.78 -4.84
C ILE A 39 -10.38 15.70 -3.76
N SER A 40 -9.93 16.04 -2.56
CA SER A 40 -9.98 15.17 -1.38
C SER A 40 -10.68 15.86 -0.24
N SER A 41 -11.22 15.09 0.71
CA SER A 41 -11.55 15.66 2.01
C SER A 41 -10.28 16.23 2.63
N PHE A 42 -10.38 17.43 3.18
CA PHE A 42 -9.34 18.02 3.99
C PHE A 42 -10.02 18.77 5.12
N SER A 43 -10.11 18.12 6.27
CA SER A 43 -10.81 18.60 7.45
C SER A 43 -9.82 18.67 8.62
N PHE A 44 -10.35 18.72 9.85
CA PHE A 44 -9.54 18.88 11.04
C PHE A 44 -8.45 17.81 11.16
N ASP A 45 -8.79 16.56 10.90
CA ASP A 45 -7.86 15.45 11.05
C ASP A 45 -6.71 15.54 10.04
N GLU A 46 -7.01 15.76 8.76
CA GLU A 46 -5.98 15.90 7.73
C GLU A 46 -5.07 17.11 7.99
N ALA A 47 -5.64 18.23 8.43
CA ALA A 47 -4.89 19.43 8.78
C ALA A 47 -3.95 19.17 9.95
N ARG A 48 -4.42 18.50 11.00
CA ARG A 48 -3.63 18.27 12.21
C ARG A 48 -2.53 17.23 12.01
N VAL A 49 -2.74 16.15 11.26
CA VAL A 49 -1.63 15.25 10.88
C VAL A 49 -0.59 15.97 10.03
N SER A 50 -1.04 16.80 9.07
CA SER A 50 -0.15 17.57 8.19
C SER A 50 0.70 18.56 8.98
N ASP A 51 0.11 19.28 9.93
CA ASP A 51 0.77 20.23 10.82
C ASP A 51 1.86 19.55 11.68
N MET A 52 1.52 18.43 12.34
CA MET A 52 2.49 17.65 13.11
C MET A 52 3.66 17.14 12.25
N ALA A 53 3.37 16.72 11.01
CA ALA A 53 4.39 16.24 10.09
C ALA A 53 5.29 17.38 9.58
N LEU A 54 4.74 18.59 9.38
CA LEU A 54 5.50 19.79 9.02
C LEU A 54 6.44 20.22 10.15
N GLN A 55 5.93 20.30 11.39
CA GLN A 55 6.73 20.63 12.58
C GLN A 55 7.90 19.65 12.75
N MET A 56 7.64 18.36 12.60
CA MET A 56 8.69 17.35 12.63
C MET A 56 9.70 17.50 11.48
N ALA A 57 9.22 17.72 10.26
CA ALA A 57 10.07 17.77 9.08
C ALA A 57 10.95 19.03 8.99
N ARG A 58 10.46 20.15 9.52
CA ARG A 58 11.06 21.48 9.29
C ARG A 58 11.56 22.15 10.55
N ASP A 59 10.87 21.95 11.67
CA ASP A 59 11.18 22.62 12.94
C ASP A 59 11.95 21.71 13.91
N GLY A 60 12.14 20.43 13.55
CA GLY A 60 12.86 19.45 14.36
C GLY A 60 12.06 18.91 15.54
N GLU A 61 10.75 19.19 15.59
CA GLU A 61 9.87 18.73 16.65
C GLU A 61 9.50 17.25 16.44
N PHE A 62 10.33 16.36 16.98
CA PHE A 62 10.13 14.92 16.81
C PHE A 62 8.79 14.47 17.39
N ALA A 63 7.94 13.90 16.53
CA ALA A 63 6.62 13.40 16.92
C ALA A 63 6.75 12.09 17.72
N ALA A 64 6.83 12.21 19.04
CA ALA A 64 6.81 11.04 19.95
C ALA A 64 5.40 10.43 20.09
N LEU A 65 4.36 11.21 19.81
CA LEU A 65 2.95 10.82 19.86
C LEU A 65 2.26 11.24 18.57
N GLY A 66 1.27 10.47 18.13
CA GLY A 66 0.40 10.84 17.01
C GLY A 66 -0.71 11.78 17.45
N MET A 67 -1.58 12.12 16.49
CA MET A 67 -2.77 12.93 16.77
C MET A 67 -3.63 12.30 17.87
N GLN A 68 -4.13 13.15 18.75
CA GLN A 68 -5.10 12.81 19.78
C GLN A 68 -6.39 12.22 19.18
N SER A 69 -6.77 11.00 19.55
CA SER A 69 -8.08 10.44 19.14
C SER A 69 -9.21 10.99 20.01
N SER A 70 -10.44 10.88 19.51
CA SER A 70 -11.66 11.22 20.26
C SER A 70 -11.85 10.42 21.55
N ALA A 71 -11.16 9.29 21.69
CA ALA A 71 -11.16 8.47 22.91
C ALA A 71 -10.19 8.97 23.99
N GLY A 72 -9.48 10.09 23.76
CA GLY A 72 -8.52 10.61 24.73
C GLY A 72 -7.17 9.90 24.72
N VAL A 73 -6.96 8.91 23.83
CA VAL A 73 -5.66 8.25 23.64
C VAL A 73 -4.97 8.75 22.35
N PRO A 74 -3.70 9.19 22.40
CA PRO A 74 -2.94 9.55 21.20
C PRO A 74 -2.75 8.36 20.27
N ASN A 75 -2.87 8.59 18.96
CA ASN A 75 -2.54 7.58 17.95
C ASN A 75 -1.03 7.28 17.95
N PHE A 76 -0.66 6.15 17.36
CA PHE A 76 0.75 5.84 17.10
C PHE A 76 1.34 6.84 16.08
N PRO A 77 2.53 7.44 16.33
CA PRO A 77 3.08 8.52 15.51
C PRO A 77 3.59 8.12 14.12
N ALA A 78 3.62 6.83 13.74
CA ALA A 78 4.22 6.40 12.48
C ALA A 78 3.65 7.10 11.23
N ALA A 79 2.36 7.45 11.23
CA ALA A 79 1.79 8.23 10.14
C ALA A 79 2.45 9.61 10.01
N VAL A 80 2.73 10.28 11.14
CA VAL A 80 3.42 11.57 11.16
C VAL A 80 4.83 11.42 10.62
N TRP A 81 5.57 10.38 11.02
CA TRP A 81 6.91 10.10 10.52
C TRP A 81 6.95 9.87 9.01
N LEU A 82 5.97 9.13 8.48
CA LEU A 82 5.88 8.85 7.05
C LEU A 82 5.49 10.11 6.26
N TYR A 83 4.54 10.91 6.76
CA TYR A 83 4.14 12.15 6.11
C TYR A 83 5.18 13.27 6.26
N ALA A 84 6.08 13.22 7.23
CA ALA A 84 7.19 14.16 7.33
C ALA A 84 8.09 14.11 6.08
N ILE A 85 8.18 12.97 5.38
CA ILE A 85 8.97 12.80 4.15
C ILE A 85 8.48 13.75 3.04
N PRO A 86 7.21 13.71 2.58
CA PRO A 86 6.73 14.66 1.59
C PRO A 86 6.72 16.10 2.12
N PHE A 87 6.46 16.33 3.40
CA PHE A 87 6.44 17.68 3.98
C PHE A 87 7.83 18.33 4.14
N ALA A 88 8.89 17.52 4.18
CA ALA A 88 10.26 18.01 4.06
C ALA A 88 10.54 18.63 2.68
N LEU A 89 9.83 18.18 1.63
CA LEU A 89 10.02 18.64 0.26
C LEU A 89 9.10 19.82 -0.10
N THR A 90 7.88 19.85 0.43
CA THR A 90 6.87 20.87 0.09
C THR A 90 5.89 21.10 1.23
N THR A 91 5.28 22.27 1.32
CA THR A 91 4.15 22.52 2.23
C THR A 91 2.80 22.14 1.63
N ASN A 92 2.77 21.78 0.33
CA ASN A 92 1.54 21.38 -0.34
C ASN A 92 1.15 19.94 0.06
N PRO A 93 -0.02 19.72 0.70
CA PRO A 93 -0.43 18.41 1.18
C PRO A 93 -0.71 17.40 0.05
N GLN A 94 -0.82 17.86 -1.21
CA GLN A 94 -1.03 16.97 -2.34
C GLN A 94 0.08 15.91 -2.46
N LEU A 95 1.34 16.25 -2.18
CA LEU A 95 2.42 15.25 -2.25
C LEU A 95 2.26 14.14 -1.20
N ALA A 96 1.76 14.48 -0.02
CA ALA A 96 1.41 13.50 1.00
C ALA A 96 0.24 12.61 0.57
N ILE A 97 -0.78 13.18 -0.10
CA ILE A 97 -1.90 12.43 -0.67
C ILE A 97 -1.41 11.46 -1.76
N TRP A 98 -0.52 11.92 -2.65
CA TRP A 98 0.09 11.07 -3.67
C TRP A 98 0.84 9.88 -3.05
N LEU A 99 1.58 10.11 -1.95
CA LEU A 99 2.26 9.05 -1.23
C LEU A 99 1.27 8.00 -0.67
N THR A 100 0.18 8.45 -0.03
CA THR A 100 -0.89 7.57 0.45
C THR A 100 -1.48 6.73 -0.67
N GLY A 101 -1.80 7.36 -1.80
CA GLY A 101 -2.33 6.69 -2.98
C GLY A 101 -1.35 5.66 -3.54
N LEU A 102 -0.07 6.01 -3.63
CA LEU A 102 0.98 5.14 -4.17
C LEU A 102 1.15 3.87 -3.31
N VAL A 103 1.15 4.01 -1.99
CA VAL A 103 1.26 2.87 -1.08
C VAL A 103 0.01 1.98 -1.15
N ASN A 104 -1.17 2.58 -1.32
CA ASN A 104 -2.40 1.81 -1.54
C ASN A 104 -2.38 1.05 -2.89
N VAL A 105 -1.83 1.64 -3.96
CA VAL A 105 -1.61 0.93 -5.23
C VAL A 105 -0.61 -0.22 -5.06
N ALA A 106 0.47 -0.01 -4.31
CA ALA A 106 1.39 -1.09 -3.96
C ALA A 106 0.70 -2.21 -3.15
N GLY A 107 -0.25 -1.86 -2.27
CA GLY A 107 -1.11 -2.82 -1.58
C GLY A 107 -1.88 -3.73 -2.53
N VAL A 108 -2.45 -3.19 -3.62
CA VAL A 108 -3.12 -3.99 -4.68
C VAL A 108 -2.14 -4.97 -5.32
N ALA A 109 -0.93 -4.51 -5.66
CA ALA A 109 0.09 -5.35 -6.27
C ALA A 109 0.50 -6.52 -5.35
N VAL A 110 0.73 -6.23 -4.07
CA VAL A 110 1.14 -7.23 -3.09
C VAL A 110 0.00 -8.20 -2.78
N LEU A 111 -1.25 -7.74 -2.71
CA LEU A 111 -2.41 -8.61 -2.51
C LEU A 111 -2.56 -9.58 -3.68
N TRP A 112 -2.50 -9.07 -4.91
CA TRP A 112 -2.53 -9.92 -6.10
C TRP A 112 -1.38 -10.94 -6.08
N TRP A 113 -0.16 -10.50 -5.77
CA TRP A 113 1.00 -11.39 -5.71
C TRP A 113 0.81 -12.50 -4.66
N LEU A 114 0.38 -12.15 -3.46
CA LEU A 114 0.18 -13.09 -2.36
C LEU A 114 -0.94 -14.08 -2.67
N ALA A 115 -2.09 -13.57 -3.15
CA ALA A 115 -3.22 -14.41 -3.53
C ALA A 115 -2.86 -15.36 -4.67
N ARG A 116 -2.05 -14.90 -5.63
CA ARG A 116 -1.58 -15.75 -6.73
C ARG A 116 -0.70 -16.88 -6.25
N ARG A 117 0.19 -16.61 -5.29
CA ARG A 117 1.09 -17.60 -4.68
C ARG A 117 0.33 -18.67 -3.88
N LEU A 118 -0.79 -18.30 -3.26
CA LEU A 118 -1.54 -19.18 -2.37
C LEU A 118 -2.66 -19.94 -3.07
N TRP A 119 -3.37 -19.30 -4.01
CA TRP A 119 -4.61 -19.82 -4.58
C TRP A 119 -4.66 -19.76 -6.11
N GLY A 120 -3.62 -19.26 -6.77
CA GLY A 120 -3.56 -19.18 -8.23
C GLY A 120 -4.15 -17.91 -8.82
N GLU A 121 -4.27 -17.88 -10.14
CA GLU A 121 -4.48 -16.64 -10.91
C GLU A 121 -5.87 -16.01 -10.73
N LEU A 122 -6.95 -16.80 -10.85
CA LEU A 122 -8.30 -16.27 -10.74
C LEU A 122 -8.57 -15.64 -9.35
N PRO A 123 -8.27 -16.30 -8.21
CA PRO A 123 -8.41 -15.66 -6.90
C PRO A 123 -7.58 -14.39 -6.74
N ALA A 124 -6.39 -14.33 -7.35
CA ALA A 124 -5.56 -13.13 -7.34
C ALA A 124 -6.19 -11.96 -8.10
N LEU A 125 -6.75 -12.22 -9.27
CA LEU A 125 -7.45 -11.21 -10.06
C LEU A 125 -8.72 -10.74 -9.35
N VAL A 126 -9.47 -11.64 -8.71
CA VAL A 126 -10.66 -11.28 -7.92
C VAL A 126 -10.28 -10.45 -6.70
N ALA A 127 -9.34 -10.90 -5.87
CA ALA A 127 -8.91 -10.17 -4.67
C ALA A 127 -8.30 -8.81 -5.00
N GLY A 128 -7.37 -8.79 -5.97
CA GLY A 128 -6.76 -7.55 -6.46
C GLY A 128 -7.78 -6.62 -7.10
N GLY A 129 -8.74 -7.15 -7.87
CA GLY A 129 -9.85 -6.41 -8.46
C GLY A 129 -10.72 -5.73 -7.42
N LEU A 130 -11.21 -6.49 -6.42
CA LEU A 130 -12.01 -5.97 -5.33
C LEU A 130 -11.27 -4.87 -4.56
N MET A 131 -9.98 -5.05 -4.26
CA MET A 131 -9.18 -4.01 -3.61
C MET A 131 -8.96 -2.79 -4.52
N ALA A 132 -8.68 -3.00 -5.81
CA ALA A 132 -8.43 -1.94 -6.78
C ALA A 132 -9.64 -1.02 -6.97
N VAL A 133 -10.86 -1.55 -7.00
CA VAL A 133 -12.08 -0.78 -7.30
C VAL A 133 -12.99 -0.55 -6.10
N SER A 134 -12.62 -1.02 -4.90
CA SER A 134 -13.39 -0.79 -3.67
C SER A 134 -13.60 0.73 -3.44
N PRO A 135 -14.86 1.22 -3.41
CA PRO A 135 -15.14 2.65 -3.30
C PRO A 135 -14.54 3.26 -2.04
N PHE A 136 -14.63 2.57 -0.90
CA PHE A 136 -14.08 3.05 0.36
C PHE A 136 -12.55 3.07 0.35
N LEU A 137 -11.89 2.03 -0.16
CA LEU A 137 -10.43 2.02 -0.23
C LEU A 137 -9.90 3.09 -1.19
N VAL A 138 -10.60 3.35 -2.29
CA VAL A 138 -10.28 4.46 -3.20
C VAL A 138 -10.44 5.80 -2.50
N PHE A 139 -11.58 6.02 -1.83
CA PHE A 139 -11.87 7.27 -1.11
C PHE A 139 -10.81 7.57 -0.05
N TYR A 140 -10.52 6.62 0.84
CA TYR A 140 -9.56 6.82 1.93
C TYR A 140 -8.11 6.87 1.44
N SER A 141 -7.75 6.25 0.31
CA SER A 141 -6.40 6.37 -0.23
C SER A 141 -6.02 7.76 -0.77
N ARG A 142 -6.98 8.70 -0.76
CA ARG A 142 -6.86 10.05 -1.33
C ARG A 142 -6.83 11.16 -0.28
N SER A 143 -6.60 10.86 0.99
CA SER A 143 -6.46 11.89 2.04
C SER A 143 -5.23 11.66 2.93
N VAL A 144 -4.86 12.68 3.72
CA VAL A 144 -3.75 12.62 4.69
C VAL A 144 -4.28 12.17 6.04
N TRP A 145 -4.31 10.87 6.30
CA TRP A 145 -4.76 10.33 7.58
C TRP A 145 -4.02 9.04 7.92
N SER A 146 -3.95 8.69 9.21
CA SER A 146 -3.23 7.49 9.68
C SER A 146 -3.90 6.19 9.24
N GLN A 147 -5.22 6.17 9.17
CA GLN A 147 -6.03 4.99 8.94
C GLN A 147 -5.99 4.55 7.47
N ASN A 148 -5.64 5.48 6.58
CA ASN A 148 -5.51 5.23 5.13
C ASN A 148 -4.39 4.24 4.79
N TRP A 149 -3.50 3.97 5.76
CA TRP A 149 -2.40 3.02 5.64
C TRP A 149 -2.78 1.60 6.09
N LEU A 150 -3.90 1.41 6.80
CA LEU A 150 -4.25 0.12 7.41
C LEU A 150 -4.39 -1.00 6.38
N ALA A 151 -5.11 -0.75 5.28
CA ALA A 151 -5.33 -1.77 4.25
C ALA A 151 -4.02 -2.23 3.57
N PRO A 152 -3.15 -1.33 3.03
CA PRO A 152 -1.89 -1.78 2.45
C PRO A 152 -0.94 -2.38 3.50
N LEU A 153 -0.87 -1.83 4.72
CA LEU A 153 -0.02 -2.38 5.78
C LEU A 153 -0.47 -3.77 6.22
N ALA A 154 -1.77 -4.06 6.30
CA ALA A 154 -2.28 -5.39 6.60
C ALA A 154 -1.89 -6.41 5.52
N VAL A 155 -1.91 -6.01 4.25
CA VAL A 155 -1.46 -6.86 3.15
C VAL A 155 0.06 -7.07 3.20
N PHE A 156 0.85 -6.04 3.52
CA PHE A 156 2.30 -6.17 3.68
C PHE A 156 2.67 -7.05 4.89
N TRP A 157 1.92 -6.92 5.99
CA TRP A 157 2.05 -7.77 7.16
C TRP A 157 1.80 -9.24 6.82
N ALA A 158 0.74 -9.54 6.07
CA ALA A 158 0.46 -10.90 5.60
C ALA A 158 1.53 -11.43 4.63
N ALA A 159 2.00 -10.58 3.71
CA ALA A 159 3.05 -10.92 2.76
C ALA A 159 4.39 -11.24 3.44
N THR A 160 4.79 -10.44 4.43
CA THR A 160 6.00 -10.67 5.23
C THR A 160 5.90 -11.95 6.07
N ALA A 161 4.71 -12.27 6.60
CA ALA A 161 4.44 -13.55 7.26
C ALA A 161 4.71 -14.73 6.30
N TYR A 162 4.10 -14.68 5.12
CA TYR A 162 4.26 -15.72 4.10
C TYR A 162 5.74 -15.89 3.70
N LEU A 163 6.45 -14.78 3.45
CA LEU A 163 7.88 -14.81 3.12
C LEU A 163 8.74 -15.36 4.26
N GLY A 164 8.41 -15.04 5.52
CA GLY A 164 9.11 -15.55 6.69
C GLY A 164 8.90 -17.04 6.93
N VAL A 165 7.69 -17.56 6.70
CA VAL A 165 7.40 -18.99 6.87
C VAL A 165 7.97 -19.83 5.73
N THR A 166 7.96 -19.32 4.50
CA THR A 166 8.40 -20.07 3.30
C THR A 166 9.89 -19.93 2.98
N ALA A 167 10.59 -18.95 3.56
CA ALA A 167 12.02 -18.80 3.35
C ALA A 167 12.82 -19.96 3.96
N ALA A 168 13.85 -20.41 3.25
CA ALA A 168 14.84 -21.35 3.79
C ALA A 168 15.48 -20.77 5.08
N PRO A 169 15.90 -21.62 6.03
CA PRO A 169 16.60 -21.16 7.23
C PRO A 169 17.78 -20.26 6.90
N GLY A 170 17.88 -19.11 7.59
CA GLY A 170 18.97 -18.16 7.40
C GLY A 170 18.55 -16.70 7.59
N ARG A 171 19.46 -15.78 7.27
CA ARG A 171 19.29 -14.33 7.48
C ARG A 171 18.05 -13.75 6.80
N ARG A 172 17.71 -14.26 5.61
CA ARG A 172 16.52 -13.83 4.86
C ARG A 172 15.22 -14.18 5.58
N ARG A 173 15.12 -15.40 6.15
CA ARG A 173 13.97 -15.80 6.97
C ARG A 173 13.84 -14.90 8.19
N PHE A 174 14.93 -14.67 8.89
CA PHE A 174 14.95 -13.79 10.06
C PHE A 174 14.48 -12.37 9.71
N PHE A 175 14.97 -11.80 8.60
CA PHE A 175 14.54 -10.49 8.13
C PHE A 175 13.02 -10.40 7.91
N TRP A 176 12.41 -11.37 7.22
CA TRP A 176 10.97 -11.35 6.97
C TRP A 176 10.14 -11.53 8.23
N LEU A 177 10.60 -12.37 9.18
CA LEU A 177 9.94 -12.51 10.47
C LEU A 177 10.05 -11.23 11.30
N ALA A 178 11.21 -10.57 11.31
CA ALA A 178 11.37 -9.28 11.97
C ALA A 178 10.48 -8.20 11.34
N ALA A 179 10.39 -8.14 10.01
CA ALA A 179 9.51 -7.23 9.30
C ALA A 179 8.02 -7.51 9.61
N HIS A 180 7.63 -8.79 9.70
CA HIS A 180 6.28 -9.17 10.09
C HIS A 180 5.93 -8.73 11.51
N ILE A 181 6.84 -8.94 12.47
CA ILE A 181 6.66 -8.48 13.85
C ILE A 181 6.58 -6.95 13.92
N PHE A 182 7.39 -6.25 13.13
CA PHE A 182 7.39 -4.79 13.09
C PHE A 182 6.06 -4.21 12.54
N LEU A 183 5.40 -4.94 11.63
CA LEU A 183 4.13 -4.53 11.03
C LEU A 183 2.90 -4.97 11.82
N ALA A 184 3.07 -5.74 12.91
CA ALA A 184 1.99 -6.24 13.77
C ALA A 184 1.57 -5.19 14.81
#